data_AF-A0A383D173-F1
#
_entry.id   AF-A0A383D173-F1
#
_cell.length_a   1.000
_cell.length_b   1.000
_cell.length_c   1.000
_cell.angle_alpha   90.00
_cell.angle_beta   90.00
_cell.angle_gamma   90.00
#
_symmetry.space_group_name_H-M   'P 1'
#
loop_
_entity.id
_entity.type
_entity.pdbx_description
1 polymer ?
#
loop_
_entity_poly.entity_id
_entity_poly.type
_entity_poly.pdbx_seq_one_letter_code
_entity_poly.pdbx_strand_id
1 'polypeptide(L)'
;MTGLVQGCHTTPDDIALSLEKMNQIEELDTIAHTMTVQAGVTMREAQDAADEKGLFFPVDIGARDNCMLGGNVATNAGGTKVIRYGMMRDSILG
;
A
#
# COMPACT_ATOMS: atom_id res chain seq x y z
N MET A 1 -1.01 1.26 -11.53
CA MET A 1 -1.89 2.43 -11.34
C MET A 1 -3.17 2.02 -10.61
N THR A 2 -3.50 2.63 -9.46
CA THR A 2 -4.76 2.40 -8.70
C THR A 2 -5.78 3.53 -8.82
N GLY A 3 -5.49 4.60 -9.56
CA GLY A 3 -6.38 5.72 -9.82
C GLY A 3 -7.12 5.65 -11.16
N LEU A 4 -7.96 4.63 -11.37
CA LEU A 4 -8.66 4.41 -12.66
C LEU A 4 -9.96 5.22 -12.82
N VAL A 5 -10.36 5.95 -11.78
CA VAL A 5 -11.59 6.76 -11.74
C VAL A 5 -11.30 8.27 -11.65
N GLN A 6 -10.07 8.67 -12.01
CA GLN A 6 -9.61 10.08 -11.96
C GLN A 6 -9.65 10.72 -10.57
N GLY A 7 -9.61 9.92 -9.49
CA GLY A 7 -9.69 10.44 -8.11
C GLY A 7 -8.54 11.35 -7.67
N CYS A 8 -7.44 11.39 -8.43
CA CYS A 8 -6.29 12.29 -8.17
C CYS A 8 -6.23 13.47 -9.17
N HIS A 9 -7.28 13.69 -9.97
CA HIS A 9 -7.33 14.80 -10.93
C HIS A 9 -7.57 16.12 -10.17
N THR A 10 -6.74 17.12 -10.42
CA THR A 10 -6.81 18.45 -9.82
C THR A 10 -7.29 19.50 -10.80
N THR A 11 -7.96 20.54 -10.29
CA THR A 11 -8.25 21.80 -10.98
C THR A 11 -7.20 22.86 -10.64
N PRO A 12 -7.19 24.03 -11.31
CA PRO A 12 -6.25 25.12 -10.97
C PRO A 12 -6.36 25.67 -9.55
N ASP A 13 -7.49 25.44 -8.87
CA ASP A 13 -7.74 25.90 -7.49
C ASP A 13 -7.29 24.87 -6.43
N ASP A 14 -6.87 23.67 -6.86
CA ASP A 14 -6.43 22.59 -5.97
C ASP A 14 -4.92 22.61 -5.73
N ILE A 15 -4.49 22.07 -4.58
CA ILE A 15 -3.08 21.79 -4.29
C ILE A 15 -2.85 20.28 -4.38
N ALA A 16 -1.97 19.87 -5.28
CA ALA A 16 -1.50 18.48 -5.34
C ALA A 16 -0.43 18.22 -4.27
N LEU A 17 -0.68 17.28 -3.36
CA LEU A 17 0.29 16.82 -2.37
C LEU A 17 0.77 15.40 -2.72
N SER A 18 2.00 15.29 -3.23
CA SER A 18 2.63 13.98 -3.43
C SER A 18 3.19 13.45 -2.11
N LEU A 19 2.92 12.18 -1.83
CA LEU A 19 3.47 11.45 -0.67
C LEU A 19 4.67 10.58 -1.05
N GLU A 20 5.20 10.69 -2.28
CA GLU A 20 6.28 9.83 -2.79
C GLU A 20 7.57 9.88 -1.96
N LYS A 21 7.81 10.98 -1.25
CA LYS A 21 8.98 11.16 -0.37
C LYS A 21 8.78 10.58 1.03
N MET A 22 7.55 10.21 1.38
CA MET A 22 7.22 9.48 2.60
C MET A 22 7.30 7.98 2.30
N ASN A 23 8.48 7.48 1.96
CA ASN A 23 8.70 6.13 1.42
C ASN A 23 9.56 5.23 2.32
N GLN A 24 9.54 5.47 3.63
CA GLN A 24 10.28 4.64 4.58
C GLN A 24 9.40 3.54 5.18
N ILE A 25 9.97 2.33 5.31
CA ILE A 25 9.47 1.29 6.20
C ILE A 25 10.07 1.59 7.58
N GLU A 26 9.22 1.99 8.53
CA GLU A 26 9.64 2.47 9.85
C GLU A 26 9.89 1.30 10.81
N GLU A 27 9.10 0.24 10.69
CA GLU A 27 9.22 -0.96 11.53
C GLU A 27 8.69 -2.21 10.81
N LEU A 28 9.35 -3.34 11.04
CA LEU A 28 8.87 -4.68 10.68
C LEU A 28 9.04 -5.61 11.89
N ASP A 29 7.94 -5.85 12.61
CA ASP A 29 7.91 -6.76 13.76
C ASP A 29 7.62 -8.19 13.27
N THR A 30 8.64 -9.03 13.31
CA THR A 30 8.53 -10.43 12.85
C THR A 30 7.86 -11.37 13.86
N ILE A 31 7.67 -10.93 15.11
CA ILE A 31 6.99 -11.71 16.14
C ILE A 31 5.48 -11.42 16.08
N ALA A 32 5.10 -10.13 15.98
CA ALA A 32 3.71 -9.73 15.86
C ALA A 32 3.16 -9.86 14.43
N HIS A 33 4.05 -10.03 13.43
CA HIS A 33 3.73 -10.03 12.00
C HIS A 33 3.08 -8.72 11.52
N THR A 34 3.65 -7.58 11.95
CA THR A 34 3.15 -6.25 11.62
C THR A 34 4.23 -5.40 10.96
N MET A 35 3.81 -4.45 10.14
CA MET A 35 4.71 -3.52 9.45
C MET A 35 4.18 -2.10 9.58
N THR A 36 5.01 -1.19 10.05
CA THR A 36 4.74 0.26 10.10
C THR A 36 5.45 0.91 8.93
N VAL A 37 4.69 1.58 8.07
CA VAL A 37 5.18 2.13 6.80
C VAL A 37 4.62 3.51 6.55
N GLN A 38 5.42 4.33 5.89
CA GLN A 38 4.95 5.60 5.39
C GLN A 38 4.07 5.42 4.15
N ALA A 39 3.17 6.38 3.92
CA ALA A 39 2.13 6.29 2.89
C ALA A 39 2.66 6.14 1.45
N GLY A 40 3.87 6.61 1.17
CA GLY A 40 4.53 6.56 -0.13
C GLY A 40 5.27 5.27 -0.44
N VAL A 41 5.40 4.34 0.52
CA VAL A 41 5.99 3.01 0.28
C VAL A 41 5.16 2.28 -0.78
N THR A 42 5.80 1.71 -1.79
CA THR A 42 5.11 0.92 -2.81
C THR A 42 4.71 -0.45 -2.27
N MET A 43 3.66 -1.03 -2.85
CA MET A 43 3.26 -2.39 -2.48
C MET A 43 4.39 -3.41 -2.74
N ARG A 44 5.16 -3.25 -3.83
CA ARG A 44 6.31 -4.13 -4.12
C ARG A 44 7.37 -4.05 -3.02
N GLU A 45 7.75 -2.85 -2.58
CA GLU A 45 8.73 -2.69 -1.50
C GLU A 45 8.26 -3.33 -0.19
N ALA A 46 6.98 -3.19 0.16
CA ALA A 46 6.41 -3.84 1.34
C ALA A 46 6.36 -5.37 1.21
N GLN A 47 6.01 -5.90 0.02
CA GLN A 47 6.05 -7.33 -0.25
C GLN A 47 7.48 -7.87 -0.10
N ASP A 48 8.47 -7.18 -0.66
CA ASP A 48 9.88 -7.60 -0.62
C ASP A 48 10.44 -7.60 0.79
N ALA A 49 10.17 -6.54 1.56
CA ALA A 49 10.60 -6.46 2.95
C ALA A 49 9.99 -7.57 3.82
N ALA A 50 8.73 -7.93 3.58
CA ALA A 50 8.10 -9.06 4.26
C ALA A 50 8.73 -10.40 3.84
N ASP A 51 8.88 -10.64 2.53
CA ASP A 51 9.43 -11.86 1.95
C ASP A 51 10.88 -12.11 2.43
N GLU A 52 11.71 -11.06 2.55
CA GLU A 52 13.07 -11.12 3.09
C GLU A 52 13.14 -11.63 4.54
N LYS A 53 12.06 -11.46 5.31
CA LYS A 53 11.92 -11.99 6.67
C LYS A 53 11.16 -13.32 6.73
N GLY A 54 10.85 -13.91 5.59
CA GLY A 54 10.02 -15.13 5.50
C GLY A 54 8.57 -14.88 5.88
N LEU A 55 8.12 -13.62 5.84
CA LEU A 55 6.74 -13.22 6.03
C LEU A 55 6.07 -13.01 4.68
N PHE A 56 4.79 -12.64 4.71
CA PHE A 56 3.99 -12.48 3.50
C PHE A 56 3.05 -11.30 3.63
N PHE A 57 3.07 -10.39 2.64
CA PHE A 57 2.13 -9.27 2.57
C PHE A 57 0.83 -9.70 1.84
N PRO A 58 -0.35 -9.57 2.46
CA PRO A 58 -1.58 -10.27 2.04
C PRO A 58 -2.24 -9.75 0.75
N VAL A 59 -2.07 -8.48 0.42
CA VAL A 59 -2.74 -7.84 -0.72
C VAL A 59 -1.81 -7.81 -1.94
N ASP A 60 -2.34 -8.14 -3.11
CA ASP A 60 -1.57 -8.14 -4.36
C ASP A 60 -2.44 -7.68 -5.54
N ILE A 61 -2.05 -6.57 -6.15
CA ILE A 61 -2.70 -5.95 -7.31
C ILE A 61 -1.70 -5.84 -8.46
N GLY A 62 -2.17 -5.90 -9.71
CA GLY A 62 -1.30 -5.83 -10.89
C GLY A 62 -0.50 -4.51 -11.03
N ALA A 63 -0.83 -3.51 -10.21
CA ALA A 63 -0.15 -2.22 -10.11
C ALA A 63 0.96 -2.16 -9.05
N ARG A 64 1.29 -3.28 -8.39
CA ARG A 64 2.16 -3.34 -7.18
C ARG A 64 3.48 -2.56 -7.26
N ASP A 65 4.10 -2.51 -8.44
CA ASP A 65 5.40 -1.84 -8.65
C ASP A 65 5.31 -0.31 -8.60
N ASN A 66 4.10 0.28 -8.68
CA ASN A 66 3.92 1.73 -8.65
C ASN A 66 2.78 2.23 -7.76
N CYS A 67 1.92 1.36 -7.22
CA CYS A 67 0.90 1.80 -6.27
C CYS A 67 1.51 1.97 -4.87
N MET A 68 1.35 3.16 -4.31
CA MET A 68 1.74 3.47 -2.93
C MET A 68 0.71 2.95 -1.95
N LEU A 69 1.15 2.49 -0.77
CA LEU A 69 0.29 1.90 0.24
C LEU A 69 -0.78 2.88 0.77
N GLY A 70 -0.46 4.17 0.91
CA GLY A 70 -1.43 5.19 1.28
C GLY A 70 -2.60 5.29 0.27
N GLY A 71 -2.30 5.19 -1.02
CA GLY A 71 -3.33 5.12 -2.06
C GLY A 71 -4.15 3.83 -2.01
N ASN A 72 -3.49 2.70 -1.72
CA ASN A 72 -4.18 1.42 -1.55
C ASN A 72 -5.13 1.45 -0.35
N VAL A 73 -4.75 2.09 0.75
CA VAL A 73 -5.62 2.32 1.92
C VAL A 73 -6.77 3.25 1.55
N ALA A 74 -6.49 4.40 0.94
CA ALA A 74 -7.49 5.40 0.57
C ALA A 74 -8.57 4.84 -0.37
N THR A 75 -8.18 3.95 -1.27
CA THR A 75 -9.10 3.31 -2.24
C THR A 75 -9.68 1.98 -1.76
N ASN A 76 -9.28 1.50 -0.57
CA ASN A 76 -9.55 0.15 -0.09
C ASN A 76 -9.27 -0.91 -1.19
N ALA A 77 -8.04 -0.89 -1.71
CA ALA A 77 -7.65 -1.71 -2.85
C ALA A 77 -7.91 -3.21 -2.60
N GLY A 78 -8.36 -3.89 -3.65
CA GLY A 78 -8.53 -5.34 -3.68
C GLY A 78 -7.92 -5.89 -4.96
N GLY A 79 -7.29 -7.05 -4.86
CA GLY A 79 -6.62 -7.69 -5.98
C GLY A 79 -6.85 -9.20 -6.05
N THR A 80 -5.87 -9.94 -6.57
CA THR A 80 -6.05 -11.36 -6.93
C THR A 80 -6.24 -12.28 -5.71
N LYS A 81 -5.87 -11.82 -4.51
CA LYS A 81 -5.87 -12.63 -3.28
C LYS A 81 -7.00 -12.31 -2.30
N VAL A 82 -7.96 -11.46 -2.69
CA VAL A 82 -9.04 -11.00 -1.79
C VAL A 82 -9.91 -12.11 -1.23
N ILE A 83 -10.09 -13.21 -1.97
CA ILE A 83 -10.88 -14.38 -1.50
C ILE A 83 -10.25 -15.01 -0.26
N ARG A 84 -8.91 -14.98 -0.15
CA ARG A 84 -8.18 -15.61 0.95
C ARG A 84 -7.83 -14.64 2.08
N TYR A 85 -7.47 -13.40 1.74
CA TYR A 85 -6.90 -12.46 2.71
C TYR A 85 -7.69 -11.15 2.86
N GLY A 86 -8.81 -11.00 2.17
CA GLY A 86 -9.62 -9.80 2.24
C GLY A 86 -9.08 -8.62 1.43
N MET A 87 -9.73 -7.48 1.62
CA MET A 87 -9.39 -6.18 1.04
C MET A 87 -8.26 -5.51 1.84
N MET A 88 -7.72 -4.40 1.34
CA MET A 88 -6.69 -3.63 2.05
C MET A 88 -7.10 -3.29 3.49
N ARG A 89 -8.37 -2.91 3.71
CA ARG A 89 -8.90 -2.61 5.04
C ARG A 89 -8.74 -3.76 6.04
N ASP A 90 -8.84 -5.00 5.60
CA ASP A 90 -8.73 -6.18 6.47
C ASP A 90 -7.30 -6.40 6.98
N SER A 91 -6.32 -5.70 6.39
CA SER A 91 -4.89 -5.77 6.75
C SER A 91 -4.39 -4.53 7.51
N ILE A 92 -5.27 -3.61 7.93
CA ILE A 92 -4.89 -2.37 8.64
C ILE A 92 -5.10 -2.50 10.14
N LEU A 93 -4.06 -2.15 10.91
CA LEU A 93 -4.07 -2.15 12.38
C LEU A 93 -4.09 -0.75 12.99
N GLY A 94 -3.64 0.28 12.26
CA GLY A 94 -3.53 1.67 12.71
C GLY A 94 -2.84 2.55 11.68
#